data_AF-A0AB34CXC3-F1
#
_entry.id   AF-A0AB34CXC3-F1
#
_cell.length_a   1.000
_cell.length_b   1.000
_cell.length_c   1.000
_cell.angle_alpha   90.00
_cell.angle_beta   90.00
_cell.angle_gamma   90.00
#
_symmetry.space_group_name_H-M   'P 1'
#
loop_
_entity.id
_entity.type
_entity.pdbx_description
1 polymer ?
#
loop_
_entity_poly.entity_id
_entity_poly.type
_entity_poly.pdbx_seq_one_letter_code
_entity_poly.pdbx_strand_id
1 'polypeptide(L)'
;MAEFNAAREQDEIAHTASKGWMIAGLIGGAILGAAAVVVTGGAALVVVSAAAAGACAAGGVGEVLGSMSWAPRHNTGKLLSGSPNVYTNSRAAIRAHLSKGDCDEHSGSSQRVAEGSDKVFINNFPAARIGDRLTCSAEISGGSTNVFIGGGKLQTDDINPEIPGWVNWVMMGVGTAAVAVLASPAIALLGLAGAMGGGYAGDWIGGRLFGEGSDGQKWSMLAGSFVGGALGGKGGMKFDGWRGRNNIKANKLPLNDEKIAEIQSIEKTFRPDPETYLPKDYIDSHAKSFENGASRIVTRKSFEDYGIGKPDPGRTEFVLTRERAGQMISESKGDVGVIADKLGIPQEQLKNDSLVLIEFKPTELYSPKMPTGNEWGANKQWIPGGKLPQGDFEAIVKTEGMVKGRDYTAIDLLTGEKL
;
A
#
# COMPACT_ATOMS: atom_id res chain seq x y z
N MET A 1 39.56 -4.24 9.54
CA MET A 1 40.80 -3.48 9.81
C MET A 1 41.09 -2.39 8.78
N ALA A 2 40.56 -2.48 7.54
CA ALA A 2 40.76 -1.45 6.51
C ALA A 2 40.09 -0.09 6.80
N GLU A 3 39.00 -0.05 7.59
CA GLU A 3 38.24 1.19 7.88
C GLU A 3 39.04 2.29 8.61
N PHE A 4 40.15 1.94 9.26
CA PHE A 4 41.00 2.91 9.92
C PHE A 4 42.17 3.37 9.06
N ASN A 5 42.36 2.79 7.86
CA ASN A 5 43.47 3.13 6.98
C ASN A 5 43.39 4.59 6.56
N ALA A 6 44.48 5.33 6.80
CA ALA A 6 44.55 6.74 6.48
C ALA A 6 44.42 6.99 4.97
N ALA A 7 43.52 7.89 4.58
CA ALA A 7 43.31 8.26 3.19
C ALA A 7 44.39 9.25 2.72
N ARG A 8 44.80 9.11 1.45
CA ARG A 8 45.86 9.90 0.83
C ARG A 8 45.44 10.42 -0.53
N GLU A 9 46.07 11.50 -0.97
CA GLU A 9 45.94 12.00 -2.34
C GLU A 9 46.23 10.89 -3.35
N GLN A 10 45.41 10.78 -4.41
CA GLN A 10 45.32 9.72 -5.42
C GLN A 10 44.67 8.40 -4.96
N ASP A 11 44.22 8.28 -3.71
CA ASP A 11 43.49 7.09 -3.29
C ASP A 11 42.09 7.11 -3.94
N GLU A 12 41.59 5.93 -4.24
CA GLU A 12 40.36 5.73 -5.00
C GLU A 12 39.13 6.10 -4.17
N ILE A 13 38.09 6.58 -4.87
CA ILE A 13 36.75 6.77 -4.32
C ILE A 13 35.76 5.88 -5.09
N ALA A 14 34.68 5.47 -4.43
CA ALA A 14 33.71 4.57 -5.02
C ALA A 14 32.29 4.92 -4.58
N HIS A 15 31.35 4.76 -5.51
CA HIS A 15 29.93 4.78 -5.19
C HIS A 15 29.42 3.39 -4.82
N THR A 16 28.29 3.37 -4.12
CA THR A 16 27.56 2.13 -3.88
C THR A 16 26.72 1.79 -5.10
N ALA A 17 26.28 0.53 -5.23
CA ALA A 17 25.34 0.14 -6.29
C ALA A 17 23.86 0.42 -5.89
N SER A 18 23.58 1.46 -5.11
CA SER A 18 22.29 1.65 -4.42
C SER A 18 21.10 1.70 -5.38
N LYS A 19 21.28 2.30 -6.56
CA LYS A 19 20.23 2.33 -7.61
C LYS A 19 19.88 0.94 -8.13
N GLY A 20 20.87 0.06 -8.31
CA GLY A 20 20.66 -1.32 -8.75
C GLY A 20 19.93 -2.14 -7.68
N TRP A 21 20.34 -1.98 -6.43
CA TRP A 21 19.68 -2.60 -5.28
C TRP A 21 18.25 -2.10 -5.06
N MET A 22 17.95 -0.84 -5.39
CA MET A 22 16.58 -0.31 -5.36
C MET A 22 15.66 -1.04 -6.34
N ILE A 23 16.13 -1.25 -7.57
CA ILE A 23 15.37 -2.01 -8.58
C ILE A 23 15.20 -3.47 -8.12
N ALA A 24 16.27 -4.10 -7.63
CA ALA A 24 16.21 -5.47 -7.12
C ALA A 24 15.25 -5.61 -5.94
N GLY A 25 15.23 -4.65 -5.01
CA GLY A 25 14.31 -4.61 -3.87
C GLY A 25 12.85 -4.47 -4.31
N LEU A 26 12.56 -3.65 -5.32
CA LEU A 26 11.22 -3.51 -5.88
C LEU A 26 10.73 -4.81 -6.53
N ILE A 27 11.56 -5.43 -7.36
CA ILE A 27 11.25 -6.71 -8.01
C ILE A 27 11.07 -7.82 -6.98
N GLY A 28 12.01 -7.92 -6.03
CA GLY A 28 11.95 -8.92 -4.95
C GLY A 28 10.71 -8.76 -4.08
N GLY A 29 10.34 -7.53 -3.72
CA GLY A 29 9.12 -7.23 -2.97
C GLY A 29 7.85 -7.64 -3.74
N ALA A 30 7.78 -7.36 -5.05
CA ALA A 30 6.67 -7.77 -5.89
C ALA A 30 6.55 -9.30 -6.01
N ILE A 31 7.67 -10.00 -6.19
CA ILE A 31 7.71 -11.47 -6.26
C ILE A 31 7.28 -12.09 -4.93
N LEU A 32 7.80 -11.59 -3.80
CA LEU A 32 7.40 -12.06 -2.46
C LEU A 32 5.90 -11.85 -2.22
N GLY A 33 5.37 -10.69 -2.62
CA GLY A 33 3.94 -10.40 -2.59
C GLY A 33 3.15 -11.42 -3.41
N ALA A 34 3.54 -11.67 -4.67
CA ALA A 34 2.89 -12.64 -5.55
C ALA A 34 2.97 -14.08 -5.02
N ALA A 35 4.13 -14.50 -4.51
CA ALA A 35 4.32 -15.84 -3.94
C ALA A 35 3.46 -16.06 -2.68
N ALA A 36 3.29 -15.03 -1.84
CA ALA A 36 2.40 -15.08 -0.69
C ALA A 36 0.93 -15.31 -1.12
N VAL A 37 0.51 -14.84 -2.30
CA VAL A 37 -0.83 -15.13 -2.87
C VAL A 37 -0.99 -16.64 -3.07
N VAL A 38 -0.03 -17.25 -3.76
CA VAL A 38 -0.08 -18.65 -4.20
C VAL A 38 -0.06 -19.60 -2.99
N VAL A 39 0.80 -19.34 -2.01
CA VAL A 39 1.02 -20.25 -0.88
C VAL A 39 -0.09 -20.16 0.17
N THR A 40 -0.63 -18.96 0.42
CA THR A 40 -1.53 -18.73 1.57
C THR A 40 -3.01 -18.67 1.20
N GLY A 41 -3.34 -18.84 -0.08
CA GLY A 41 -4.72 -18.79 -0.57
C GLY A 41 -5.37 -17.41 -0.37
N GLY A 42 -4.56 -16.35 -0.36
CA GLY A 42 -4.99 -14.94 -0.31
C GLY A 42 -5.22 -14.34 1.09
N ALA A 43 -5.41 -15.14 2.13
CA ALA A 43 -5.77 -14.60 3.46
C ALA A 43 -4.59 -13.91 4.19
N ALA A 44 -3.37 -14.43 4.06
CA ALA A 44 -2.17 -13.82 4.64
C ALA A 44 -1.51 -12.79 3.70
N LEU A 45 -1.95 -12.76 2.43
CA LEU A 45 -1.44 -11.84 1.40
C LEU A 45 -1.47 -10.39 1.89
N VAL A 46 -2.58 -9.97 2.48
CA VAL A 46 -2.78 -8.56 2.81
C VAL A 46 -1.78 -8.07 3.87
N VAL A 47 -1.49 -8.91 4.87
CA VAL A 47 -0.53 -8.58 5.93
C VAL A 47 0.91 -8.69 5.43
N VAL A 48 1.22 -9.73 4.65
CA VAL A 48 2.58 -9.93 4.11
C VAL A 48 2.92 -8.91 3.04
N SER A 49 1.97 -8.55 2.17
CA SER A 49 2.13 -7.48 1.17
C SER A 49 2.25 -6.11 1.82
N ALA A 50 1.44 -5.81 2.85
CA ALA A 50 1.59 -4.58 3.61
C ALA A 50 2.95 -4.52 4.36
N ALA A 51 3.43 -5.66 4.88
CA ALA A 51 4.75 -5.76 5.51
C ALA A 51 5.89 -5.56 4.52
N ALA A 52 5.86 -6.26 3.38
CA ALA A 52 6.89 -6.21 2.36
C ALA A 52 6.92 -4.84 1.67
N ALA A 53 5.77 -4.33 1.21
CA ALA A 53 5.68 -3.03 0.57
C ALA A 53 5.97 -1.90 1.57
N GLY A 54 5.48 -2.01 2.81
CA GLY A 54 5.78 -1.06 3.88
C GLY A 54 7.28 -1.00 4.19
N ALA A 55 7.97 -2.15 4.27
CA ALA A 55 9.41 -2.20 4.47
C ALA A 55 10.21 -1.61 3.30
N CYS A 56 9.81 -1.91 2.06
CA CYS A 56 10.42 -1.33 0.86
C CYS A 56 10.21 0.19 0.79
N ALA A 57 9.02 0.66 1.16
CA ALA A 57 8.60 2.06 1.10
C ALA A 57 9.19 2.91 2.23
N ALA A 58 9.21 2.41 3.47
CA ALA A 58 9.63 3.15 4.66
C ALA A 58 11.14 3.13 4.91
N GLY A 59 11.82 2.06 4.50
CA GLY A 59 13.24 1.84 4.81
C GLY A 59 14.16 1.78 3.61
N GLY A 60 13.64 1.91 2.37
CA GLY A 60 14.44 1.85 1.15
C GLY A 60 15.33 0.61 1.09
N VAL A 61 14.74 -0.58 0.97
CA VAL A 61 15.47 -1.87 0.98
C VAL A 61 16.70 -1.84 0.07
N GLY A 62 16.60 -1.18 -1.09
CA GLY A 62 17.73 -1.03 -1.99
C GLY A 62 18.87 -0.15 -1.47
N GLU A 63 18.56 0.96 -0.83
CA GLU A 63 19.55 1.84 -0.21
C GLU A 63 20.24 1.12 0.95
N VAL A 64 19.47 0.38 1.76
CA VAL A 64 20.03 -0.41 2.86
C VAL A 64 20.94 -1.51 2.34
N LEU A 65 20.47 -2.31 1.38
CA LEU A 65 21.28 -3.37 0.78
C LEU A 65 22.51 -2.82 0.06
N GLY A 66 22.38 -1.69 -0.64
CA GLY A 66 23.49 -1.01 -1.31
C GLY A 66 24.54 -0.44 -0.36
N SER A 67 24.13 -0.04 0.85
CA SER A 67 25.03 0.47 1.88
C SER A 67 25.73 -0.61 2.71
N MET A 68 25.43 -1.89 2.51
CA MET A 68 26.04 -3.00 3.27
C MET A 68 27.53 -3.13 2.93
N SER A 69 28.33 -3.60 3.90
CA SER A 69 29.78 -3.77 3.68
C SER A 69 30.11 -4.75 2.54
N TRP A 70 29.28 -5.77 2.34
CA TRP A 70 29.41 -6.78 1.29
C TRP A 70 28.90 -6.32 -0.08
N ALA A 71 28.16 -5.20 -0.15
CA ALA A 71 27.60 -4.73 -1.40
C ALA A 71 28.71 -4.27 -2.35
N PRO A 72 28.63 -4.63 -3.65
CA PRO A 72 29.63 -4.20 -4.62
C PRO A 72 29.71 -2.67 -4.68
N ARG A 73 30.95 -2.18 -4.70
CA ARG A 73 31.28 -0.79 -4.99
C ARG A 73 32.02 -0.73 -6.31
N HIS A 74 31.79 0.31 -7.09
CA HIS A 74 32.54 0.58 -8.31
C HIS A 74 33.34 1.85 -8.13
N ASN A 75 34.60 1.82 -8.57
CA ASN A 75 35.47 2.98 -8.52
C ASN A 75 34.95 4.05 -9.48
N THR A 76 34.81 5.27 -8.97
CA THR A 76 34.26 6.43 -9.70
C THR A 76 35.21 7.61 -9.69
N GLY A 77 36.47 7.44 -9.29
CA GLY A 77 37.46 8.51 -9.33
C GLY A 77 38.50 8.43 -8.23
N LYS A 78 39.15 9.57 -7.94
CA LYS A 78 40.30 9.65 -7.02
C LYS A 78 40.34 10.94 -6.23
N LEU A 79 40.98 10.90 -5.07
CA LEU A 79 41.31 12.08 -4.27
C LEU A 79 42.38 12.93 -4.96
N LEU A 80 42.16 14.24 -5.07
CA LEU A 80 43.01 15.15 -5.83
C LEU A 80 43.87 16.08 -4.97
N SER A 81 43.42 16.43 -3.76
CA SER A 81 44.14 17.41 -2.94
C SER A 81 44.19 17.01 -1.46
N GLY A 82 45.38 17.07 -0.87
CA GLY A 82 45.62 16.73 0.54
C GLY A 82 46.13 17.89 1.40
N SER A 83 46.78 17.56 2.51
CA SER A 83 47.51 18.49 3.37
C SER A 83 48.79 18.99 2.69
N PRO A 84 49.15 20.29 2.84
CA PRO A 84 50.37 20.83 2.25
C PRO A 84 51.66 20.40 2.99
N ASN A 85 51.56 19.84 4.20
CA ASN A 85 52.71 19.54 5.04
C ASN A 85 52.62 18.25 5.87
N VAL A 86 51.49 17.55 5.84
CA VAL A 86 51.33 16.24 6.48
C VAL A 86 51.16 15.18 5.40
N TYR A 87 52.03 14.18 5.42
CA TYR A 87 52.09 13.13 4.42
C TYR A 87 51.94 11.76 5.07
N THR A 88 51.22 10.88 4.40
CA THR A 88 51.12 9.46 4.76
C THR A 88 51.70 8.66 3.60
N ASN A 89 52.76 7.89 3.84
CA ASN A 89 53.53 7.19 2.81
C ASN A 89 53.92 8.10 1.62
N SER A 90 54.46 9.28 1.91
CA SER A 90 54.90 10.27 0.91
C SER A 90 53.80 10.85 0.02
N ARG A 91 52.52 10.60 0.34
CA ARG A 91 51.36 11.20 -0.35
C ARG A 91 50.63 12.10 0.62
N ALA A 92 50.10 13.22 0.15
CA ALA A 92 49.45 14.21 1.01
C ALA A 92 48.27 13.57 1.75
N ALA A 93 48.20 13.75 3.07
CA ALA A 93 47.13 13.18 3.89
C ALA A 93 45.81 13.94 3.68
N ILE A 94 44.68 13.23 3.70
CA ILE A 94 43.37 13.80 3.37
C ILE A 94 42.67 14.37 4.60
N ARG A 95 42.02 15.52 4.42
CA ARG A 95 41.31 16.28 5.44
C ARG A 95 39.85 16.49 5.03
N ALA A 96 38.92 16.20 5.93
CA ALA A 96 37.53 16.63 5.76
C ALA A 96 37.46 18.16 5.61
N HIS A 97 36.40 18.67 4.97
CA HIS A 97 36.14 20.08 4.65
C HIS A 97 37.05 20.73 3.60
N LEU A 98 38.33 20.36 3.55
CA LEU A 98 39.32 21.01 2.69
C LEU A 98 39.75 20.18 1.49
N SER A 99 40.00 18.89 1.68
CA SER A 99 40.45 18.01 0.60
C SER A 99 39.34 17.78 -0.41
N LYS A 100 39.73 17.57 -1.66
CA LYS A 100 38.81 17.34 -2.77
C LYS A 100 39.15 16.04 -3.50
N GLY A 101 38.14 15.42 -4.09
CA GLY A 101 38.27 14.31 -5.04
C GLY A 101 37.53 14.61 -6.34
N ASP A 102 37.97 13.97 -7.40
CA ASP A 102 37.25 13.95 -8.68
C ASP A 102 36.31 12.76 -8.71
N CYS A 103 35.07 12.97 -9.14
CA CYS A 103 34.08 11.91 -9.27
C CYS A 103 33.50 11.91 -10.69
N ASP A 104 33.72 10.83 -11.42
CA ASP A 104 33.33 10.65 -12.83
C ASP A 104 31.81 10.63 -13.04
N GLU A 105 31.03 10.32 -11.99
CA GLU A 105 29.56 10.28 -12.05
C GLU A 105 28.90 11.66 -11.88
N HIS A 106 29.68 12.70 -11.55
CA HIS A 106 29.17 14.04 -11.31
C HIS A 106 29.93 15.08 -12.14
N SER A 107 29.27 15.63 -13.16
CA SER A 107 29.86 16.68 -13.98
C SER A 107 30.02 18.00 -13.21
N GLY A 108 31.18 18.63 -13.30
CA GLY A 108 31.31 20.09 -13.13
C GLY A 108 31.88 20.62 -11.81
N SER A 109 32.28 19.77 -10.85
CA SER A 109 33.12 20.22 -9.71
C SER A 109 33.73 19.06 -8.93
N SER A 110 34.98 19.22 -8.49
CA SER A 110 35.60 18.31 -7.53
C SER A 110 34.82 18.34 -6.21
N GLN A 111 34.52 17.16 -5.69
CA GLN A 111 33.71 16.96 -4.50
C GLN A 111 34.59 17.10 -3.26
N ARG A 112 34.07 17.73 -2.21
CA ARG A 112 34.82 17.88 -0.95
C ARG A 112 34.71 16.59 -0.15
N VAL A 113 35.76 16.26 0.60
CA VAL A 113 35.69 15.21 1.62
C VAL A 113 34.86 15.77 2.78
N ALA A 114 33.76 15.11 3.11
CA ALA A 114 32.75 15.60 4.05
C ALA A 114 32.80 14.89 5.41
N GLU A 115 33.51 13.77 5.53
CA GLU A 115 33.67 13.03 6.78
C GLU A 115 35.16 12.82 7.13
N GLY A 116 35.43 12.67 8.42
CA GLY A 116 36.74 12.30 8.93
C GLY A 116 36.70 11.87 10.39
N SER A 117 37.87 11.72 11.02
CA SER A 117 38.00 11.35 12.42
C SER A 117 37.53 12.46 13.38
N ASP A 118 36.74 12.08 14.38
CA ASP A 118 36.34 12.97 15.50
C ASP A 118 37.46 13.26 16.52
N LYS A 119 38.59 12.52 16.45
CA LYS A 119 39.69 12.58 17.43
C LYS A 119 41.02 12.99 16.83
N VAL A 120 41.23 12.74 15.54
CA VAL A 120 42.50 12.99 14.87
C VAL A 120 42.32 14.09 13.84
N PHE A 121 43.10 15.15 13.98
CA PHE A 121 43.02 16.33 13.14
C PHE A 121 44.34 16.57 12.42
N ILE A 122 44.26 16.93 11.14
CA ILE A 122 45.39 17.34 10.32
C ILE A 122 45.17 18.80 9.93
N ASN A 123 46.07 19.68 10.35
CA ASN A 123 45.94 21.13 10.19
C ASN A 123 44.60 21.69 10.71
N ASN A 124 44.14 21.21 11.88
CA ASN A 124 42.85 21.57 12.50
C ASN A 124 41.57 21.06 11.81
N PHE A 125 41.69 20.17 10.82
CA PHE A 125 40.53 19.53 10.17
C PHE A 125 40.53 18.01 10.39
N PRO A 126 39.36 17.37 10.52
CA PRO A 126 39.26 15.91 10.71
C PRO A 126 40.04 15.13 9.66
N ALA A 127 40.82 14.15 10.10
CA ALA A 127 41.64 13.33 9.22
C ALA A 127 40.79 12.21 8.59
N ALA A 128 40.79 12.09 7.26
CA ALA A 128 39.94 11.15 6.55
C ALA A 128 40.59 9.76 6.36
N ARG A 129 39.75 8.75 6.19
CA ARG A 129 40.10 7.32 6.12
C ARG A 129 39.32 6.61 5.03
N ILE A 130 39.70 5.36 4.77
CA ILE A 130 38.80 4.44 4.06
C ILE A 130 37.44 4.42 4.76
N GLY A 131 36.38 4.56 3.99
CA GLY A 131 35.02 4.57 4.50
C GLY A 131 34.43 5.96 4.73
N ASP A 132 35.25 7.00 4.86
CA ASP A 132 34.75 8.37 5.01
C ASP A 132 34.22 8.89 3.65
N ARG A 133 33.14 9.68 3.69
CA ARG A 133 32.40 10.12 2.49
C ARG A 133 32.80 11.50 1.98
N LEU A 134 32.56 11.71 0.69
CA LEU A 134 32.58 13.01 0.02
C LEU A 134 31.18 13.63 -0.02
N THR A 135 31.09 14.92 -0.39
CA THR A 135 29.82 15.67 -0.54
C THR A 135 28.84 15.06 -1.54
N CYS A 136 29.31 14.16 -2.42
CA CYS A 136 28.47 13.42 -3.36
C CYS A 136 28.02 12.04 -2.84
N SER A 137 28.32 11.67 -1.60
CA SER A 137 28.17 10.31 -1.04
C SER A 137 29.15 9.24 -1.54
N ALA A 138 30.11 9.57 -2.41
CA ALA A 138 31.20 8.63 -2.72
C ALA A 138 32.01 8.33 -1.46
N GLU A 139 32.35 7.06 -1.27
CA GLU A 139 33.14 6.56 -0.15
C GLU A 139 34.60 6.44 -0.57
N ILE A 140 35.54 6.84 0.30
CA ILE A 140 36.97 6.60 0.06
C ILE A 140 37.22 5.09 0.15
N SER A 141 37.64 4.48 -0.96
CA SER A 141 37.86 3.03 -1.07
C SER A 141 39.34 2.65 -0.96
N GLY A 142 40.26 3.59 -1.21
CA GLY A 142 41.70 3.41 -1.09
C GLY A 142 42.30 4.05 0.18
N GLY A 143 43.36 3.48 0.73
CA GLY A 143 44.05 4.03 1.89
C GLY A 143 45.42 3.41 2.15
N SER A 144 46.14 3.95 3.13
CA SER A 144 47.43 3.42 3.58
C SER A 144 47.28 2.02 4.19
N THR A 145 48.19 1.10 3.85
CA THR A 145 48.18 -0.27 4.39
C THR A 145 48.77 -0.38 5.79
N ASN A 146 49.45 0.68 6.28
CA ASN A 146 50.21 0.64 7.53
C ASN A 146 50.07 1.88 8.42
N VAL A 147 49.27 2.87 8.02
CA VAL A 147 48.95 4.03 8.85
C VAL A 147 47.45 4.03 9.13
N PHE A 148 47.12 4.04 10.42
CA PHE A 148 45.76 3.95 10.91
C PHE A 148 45.37 5.19 11.70
N ILE A 149 44.18 5.74 11.43
CA ILE A 149 43.60 6.89 12.12
C ILE A 149 42.39 6.39 12.92
N GLY A 150 42.47 6.46 14.24
CA GLY A 150 41.38 6.08 15.13
C GLY A 150 40.28 7.15 15.26
N GLY A 151 39.27 6.86 16.07
CA GLY A 151 38.13 7.77 16.33
C GLY A 151 36.85 7.38 15.60
N GLY A 152 35.74 7.98 16.02
CA GLY A 152 34.46 7.91 15.33
C GLY A 152 34.47 8.73 14.04
N LYS A 153 33.30 8.85 13.40
CA LYS A 153 33.09 9.69 12.22
C LYS A 153 32.51 11.04 12.64
N LEU A 154 33.10 12.11 12.12
CA LEU A 154 32.58 13.47 12.20
C LEU A 154 32.28 13.97 10.80
N GLN A 155 31.04 14.38 10.56
CA GLN A 155 30.61 15.02 9.31
C GLN A 155 30.86 16.53 9.39
N THR A 156 31.62 17.08 8.44
CA THR A 156 31.97 18.51 8.36
C THR A 156 31.16 19.27 7.32
N ASP A 157 30.61 18.59 6.32
CA ASP A 157 29.89 19.18 5.20
C ASP A 157 28.64 18.36 4.87
N ASP A 158 27.65 18.99 4.24
CA ASP A 158 26.44 18.32 3.79
C ASP A 158 26.76 17.27 2.71
N ILE A 159 26.27 16.06 2.92
CA ILE A 159 26.43 14.93 2.00
C ILE A 159 25.14 14.77 1.21
N ASN A 160 25.23 14.90 -0.11
CA ASN A 160 24.10 14.64 -0.99
C ASN A 160 23.92 13.14 -1.15
N PRO A 161 22.78 12.55 -0.75
CA PRO A 161 22.56 11.11 -0.82
C PRO A 161 22.55 10.62 -2.27
N GLU A 162 23.04 9.40 -2.47
CA GLU A 162 23.13 8.78 -3.81
C GLU A 162 21.75 8.61 -4.47
N ILE A 163 20.72 8.37 -3.63
CA ILE A 163 19.31 8.43 -4.02
C ILE A 163 18.71 9.71 -3.44
N PRO A 164 18.26 10.67 -4.27
CA PRO A 164 17.63 11.88 -3.77
C PRO A 164 16.38 11.57 -2.94
N GLY A 165 16.17 12.30 -1.84
CA GLY A 165 15.06 12.04 -0.93
C GLY A 165 13.68 12.08 -1.59
N TRP A 166 13.47 12.92 -2.62
CA TRP A 166 12.21 12.96 -3.36
C TRP A 166 11.92 11.65 -4.11
N VAL A 167 12.95 10.93 -4.58
CA VAL A 167 12.81 9.63 -5.22
C VAL A 167 12.31 8.60 -4.20
N ASN A 168 12.91 8.58 -3.00
CA ASN A 168 12.45 7.72 -1.91
C ASN A 168 10.99 8.02 -1.53
N TRP A 169 10.59 9.29 -1.43
CA TRP A 169 9.20 9.68 -1.18
C TRP A 169 8.22 9.24 -2.28
N VAL A 170 8.60 9.39 -3.55
CA VAL A 170 7.78 8.93 -4.68
C VAL A 170 7.63 7.41 -4.65
N MET A 171 8.71 6.67 -4.43
CA MET A 171 8.66 5.21 -4.33
C MET A 171 7.82 4.75 -3.14
N MET A 172 7.91 5.46 -2.02
CA MET A 172 7.06 5.21 -0.86
C MET A 172 5.58 5.40 -1.18
N GLY A 173 5.23 6.48 -1.88
CA GLY A 173 3.87 6.75 -2.34
C GLY A 173 3.34 5.70 -3.30
N VAL A 174 4.14 5.31 -4.30
CA VAL A 174 3.79 4.26 -5.28
C VAL A 174 3.59 2.91 -4.59
N GLY A 175 4.49 2.51 -3.70
CA GLY A 175 4.37 1.25 -2.94
C GLY A 175 3.11 1.24 -2.06
N THR A 176 2.83 2.34 -1.37
CA THR A 176 1.64 2.47 -0.51
C THR A 176 0.34 2.45 -1.33
N ALA A 177 0.31 3.16 -2.46
CA ALA A 177 -0.84 3.17 -3.36
C ALA A 177 -1.11 1.77 -3.94
N ALA A 178 -0.06 1.02 -4.31
CA ALA A 178 -0.20 -0.35 -4.78
C ALA A 178 -0.84 -1.26 -3.71
N VAL A 179 -0.47 -1.11 -2.43
CA VAL A 179 -1.12 -1.86 -1.33
C VAL A 179 -2.58 -1.43 -1.16
N ALA A 180 -2.88 -0.12 -1.28
CA ALA A 180 -4.24 0.37 -1.15
C ALA A 180 -5.17 -0.18 -2.24
N VAL A 181 -4.65 -0.40 -3.46
CA VAL A 181 -5.40 -1.04 -4.56
C VAL A 181 -5.65 -2.52 -4.29
N LEU A 182 -4.66 -3.24 -3.75
CA LEU A 182 -4.77 -4.68 -3.47
C LEU A 182 -5.58 -4.99 -2.20
N ALA A 183 -5.67 -4.03 -1.27
CA ALA A 183 -6.30 -4.18 0.03
C ALA A 183 -7.24 -3.01 0.32
N SER A 184 -7.01 -2.28 1.41
CA SER A 184 -7.77 -1.09 1.79
C SER A 184 -6.82 0.08 2.10
N PRO A 185 -7.31 1.33 2.02
CA PRO A 185 -6.52 2.49 2.44
C PRO A 185 -6.06 2.39 3.91
N ALA A 186 -6.89 1.86 4.80
CA ALA A 186 -6.53 1.71 6.22
C ALA A 186 -5.35 0.76 6.40
N ILE A 187 -5.34 -0.37 5.68
CA ILE A 187 -4.25 -1.35 5.72
C ILE A 187 -2.97 -0.77 5.13
N ALA A 188 -3.06 -0.07 4.00
CA ALA A 188 -1.90 0.55 3.36
C ALA A 188 -1.24 1.60 4.26
N LEU A 189 -2.03 2.52 4.82
CA LEU A 189 -1.52 3.62 5.65
C LEU A 189 -0.99 3.12 6.99
N LEU A 190 -1.72 2.22 7.67
CA LEU A 190 -1.25 1.68 8.95
C LEU A 190 -0.09 0.71 8.76
N GLY A 191 -0.05 -0.04 7.65
CA GLY A 191 1.11 -0.83 7.26
C GLY A 191 2.35 0.02 7.06
N LEU A 192 2.25 1.12 6.30
CA LEU A 192 3.36 2.06 6.12
C LEU A 192 3.81 2.68 7.45
N ALA A 193 2.87 3.20 8.25
CA ALA A 193 3.19 3.80 9.54
C ALA A 193 3.85 2.79 10.49
N GLY A 194 3.35 1.55 10.50
CA GLY A 194 3.95 0.44 11.22
C GLY A 194 5.37 0.15 10.74
N ALA A 195 5.62 0.15 9.44
CA ALA A 195 6.94 -0.10 8.88
C ALA A 195 7.96 1.02 9.18
N MET A 196 7.52 2.28 9.16
CA MET A 196 8.36 3.40 9.58
C MET A 196 8.70 3.31 11.08
N GLY A 197 7.69 3.11 11.93
CA GLY A 197 7.89 3.00 13.38
C GLY A 197 8.72 1.77 13.77
N GLY A 198 8.46 0.63 13.12
CA GLY A 198 9.22 -0.59 13.30
C GLY A 198 10.67 -0.45 12.82
N GLY A 199 10.89 0.23 11.70
CA GLY A 199 12.22 0.53 11.17
C GLY A 199 13.04 1.34 12.14
N TYR A 200 12.49 2.46 12.63
CA TYR A 200 13.12 3.31 13.63
C TYR A 200 13.46 2.55 14.91
N ALA A 201 12.53 1.73 15.41
CA ALA A 201 12.79 0.90 16.59
C ALA A 201 13.89 -0.15 16.32
N GLY A 202 13.87 -0.78 15.14
CA GLY A 202 14.88 -1.74 14.71
C GLY A 202 16.27 -1.11 14.56
N ASP A 203 16.34 0.10 14.02
CA ASP A 203 17.57 0.87 13.89
C ASP A 203 18.15 1.22 15.27
N TRP A 204 17.33 1.75 16.18
CA TRP A 204 17.75 2.11 17.53
C TRP A 204 18.22 0.90 18.37
N ILE A 205 17.48 -0.22 18.32
CA ILE A 205 17.88 -1.47 18.99
C ILE A 205 19.17 -2.01 18.34
N GLY A 206 19.21 -2.01 17.01
CA GLY A 206 20.33 -2.51 16.22
C GLY A 206 21.62 -1.75 16.48
N GLY A 207 21.57 -0.42 16.54
CA GLY A 207 22.73 0.42 16.85
C GLY A 207 23.31 0.14 18.24
N ARG A 208 22.45 -0.16 19.22
CA ARG A 208 22.89 -0.55 20.58
C ARG A 208 23.48 -1.96 20.65
N LEU A 209 22.94 -2.91 19.89
CA LEU A 209 23.35 -4.32 19.93
C LEU A 209 24.58 -4.60 19.06
N PHE A 210 24.64 -3.99 17.88
CA PHE A 210 25.64 -4.29 16.84
C PHE A 210 26.61 -3.14 16.59
N GLY A 211 26.36 -1.96 17.16
CA GLY A 211 27.15 -0.74 16.97
C GLY A 211 26.60 0.15 15.86
N GLU A 212 26.76 1.46 16.04
CA GLU A 212 26.29 2.46 15.07
C GLU A 212 26.99 2.31 13.71
N GLY A 213 26.21 2.31 12.64
CA GLY A 213 26.67 2.14 11.26
C GLY A 213 26.94 0.68 10.84
N SER A 214 26.84 -0.28 11.76
CA SER A 214 27.09 -1.69 11.49
C SER A 214 26.04 -2.29 10.54
N ASP A 215 26.44 -3.35 9.81
CA ASP A 215 25.49 -4.10 9.00
C ASP A 215 24.40 -4.78 9.85
N GLY A 216 24.70 -5.13 11.10
CA GLY A 216 23.72 -5.67 12.05
C GLY A 216 22.62 -4.67 12.40
N GLN A 217 22.96 -3.38 12.56
CA GLN A 217 21.97 -2.31 12.73
C GLN A 217 21.08 -2.18 11.51
N LYS A 218 21.67 -2.14 10.31
CA LYS A 218 20.94 -2.02 9.04
C LYS A 218 19.94 -3.17 8.84
N TRP A 219 20.33 -4.41 9.17
CA TRP A 219 19.42 -5.56 9.16
C TRP A 219 18.32 -5.48 10.22
N SER A 220 18.66 -4.98 11.41
CA SER A 220 17.69 -4.78 12.48
C SER A 220 16.63 -3.75 12.10
N MET A 221 17.03 -2.68 11.41
CA MET A 221 16.11 -1.70 10.83
C MET A 221 15.15 -2.36 9.83
N LEU A 222 15.66 -3.11 8.85
CA LEU A 222 14.80 -3.80 7.86
C LEU A 222 13.83 -4.80 8.51
N ALA A 223 14.33 -5.60 9.45
CA ALA A 223 13.50 -6.56 10.18
C ALA A 223 12.41 -5.86 11.00
N GLY A 224 12.78 -4.76 11.67
CA GLY A 224 11.87 -3.90 12.40
C GLY A 224 10.78 -3.33 11.48
N SER A 225 11.15 -2.81 10.31
CA SER A 225 10.18 -2.30 9.33
C SER A 225 9.23 -3.39 8.83
N PHE A 226 9.73 -4.59 8.56
CA PHE A 226 8.88 -5.70 8.14
C PHE A 226 7.87 -6.10 9.24
N VAL A 227 8.33 -6.30 10.48
CA VAL A 227 7.49 -6.65 11.62
C VAL A 227 6.47 -5.55 11.91
N GLY A 228 6.93 -4.29 11.93
CA GLY A 228 6.09 -3.14 12.13
C GLY A 228 5.02 -3.01 11.04
N GLY A 229 5.39 -3.22 9.78
CA GLY A 229 4.45 -3.20 8.66
C GLY A 229 3.39 -4.31 8.74
N ALA A 230 3.77 -5.52 9.16
CA ALA A 230 2.83 -6.61 9.40
C ALA A 230 1.84 -6.29 10.53
N LEU A 231 2.33 -5.74 11.65
CA LEU A 231 1.50 -5.35 12.79
C LEU A 231 0.55 -4.19 12.41
N GLY A 232 1.06 -3.21 11.65
CA GLY A 232 0.30 -2.11 11.10
C GLY A 232 -0.83 -2.57 10.16
N GLY A 233 -0.51 -3.46 9.21
CA GLY A 233 -1.50 -4.06 8.32
C GLY A 233 -2.58 -4.84 9.06
N LYS A 234 -2.21 -5.61 10.09
CA LYS A 234 -3.17 -6.29 10.98
C LYS A 234 -4.04 -5.30 11.76
N GLY A 235 -3.47 -4.16 12.16
CA GLY A 235 -4.19 -3.03 12.74
C GLY A 235 -5.24 -2.46 11.77
N GLY A 236 -4.86 -2.26 10.51
CA GLY A 236 -5.77 -1.85 9.44
C GLY A 236 -6.94 -2.80 9.24
N MET A 237 -6.69 -4.11 9.21
CA MET A 237 -7.78 -5.11 9.13
C MET A 237 -8.75 -5.03 10.32
N LYS A 238 -8.22 -4.83 11.54
CA LYS A 238 -9.07 -4.64 12.73
C LYS A 238 -9.88 -3.35 12.64
N PHE A 239 -9.28 -2.27 12.14
CA PHE A 239 -9.97 -0.99 11.94
C PHE A 239 -11.09 -1.12 10.91
N ASP A 240 -10.82 -1.76 9.76
CA ASP A 240 -11.85 -2.04 8.76
C ASP A 240 -12.98 -2.90 9.32
N GLY A 241 -12.64 -3.94 10.09
CA GLY A 241 -13.61 -4.77 10.78
C GLY A 241 -14.44 -4.03 11.83
N TRP A 242 -13.84 -3.08 12.56
CA TRP A 242 -14.54 -2.20 13.50
C TRP A 242 -15.45 -1.20 12.79
N ARG A 243 -14.98 -0.56 11.70
CA ARG A 243 -15.77 0.32 10.85
C ARG A 243 -16.98 -0.42 10.27
N GLY A 244 -16.75 -1.63 9.76
CA GLY A 244 -17.81 -2.53 9.31
C GLY A 244 -18.80 -2.89 10.42
N ARG A 245 -18.33 -3.23 11.64
CA ARG A 245 -19.21 -3.55 12.77
C ARG A 245 -20.01 -2.37 13.30
N ASN A 246 -19.43 -1.17 13.32
CA ASN A 246 -20.14 0.03 13.75
C ASN A 246 -21.15 0.47 12.70
N ASN A 247 -20.86 0.30 11.41
CA ASN A 247 -21.87 0.37 10.37
C ASN A 247 -22.98 -0.66 10.65
N ILE A 248 -22.67 -1.93 10.89
CA ILE A 248 -23.69 -2.96 11.23
C ILE A 248 -24.53 -2.59 12.47
N LYS A 249 -23.94 -1.98 13.51
CA LYS A 249 -24.66 -1.51 14.71
C LYS A 249 -25.55 -0.30 14.44
N ALA A 250 -25.10 0.66 13.63
CA ALA A 250 -25.95 1.74 13.11
C ALA A 250 -27.07 1.18 12.21
N ASN A 251 -26.81 0.03 11.58
CA ASN A 251 -27.71 -0.68 10.68
C ASN A 251 -28.58 -1.72 11.40
N LYS A 252 -28.71 -1.75 12.74
CA LYS A 252 -29.70 -2.67 13.35
C LYS A 252 -31.08 -2.19 12.89
N LEU A 253 -31.82 -3.05 12.19
CA LEU A 253 -33.15 -2.69 11.69
C LEU A 253 -33.98 -2.16 12.86
N PRO A 254 -34.44 -0.89 12.84
CA PRO A 254 -35.13 -0.27 13.97
C PRO A 254 -36.60 -0.68 14.00
N LEU A 255 -36.88 -1.95 13.69
CA LEU A 255 -38.20 -2.57 13.68
C LEU A 255 -38.15 -3.85 14.51
N ASN A 256 -39.22 -4.14 15.24
CA ASN A 256 -39.43 -5.43 15.86
C ASN A 256 -40.10 -6.40 14.85
N ASP A 257 -40.04 -7.70 15.15
CA ASP A 257 -40.59 -8.75 14.28
C ASP A 257 -42.10 -8.57 14.04
N GLU A 258 -42.84 -8.03 15.03
CA GLU A 258 -44.26 -7.72 14.91
C GLU A 258 -44.54 -6.67 13.83
N LYS A 259 -43.78 -5.55 13.82
CA LYS A 259 -43.96 -4.49 12.83
C LYS A 259 -43.54 -4.94 11.44
N ILE A 260 -42.53 -5.80 11.34
CA ILE A 260 -42.11 -6.44 10.08
C ILE A 260 -43.26 -7.28 9.53
N ALA A 261 -43.84 -8.16 10.35
CA ALA A 261 -44.96 -9.02 9.96
C ALA A 261 -46.21 -8.21 9.59
N GLU A 262 -46.50 -7.14 10.35
CA GLU A 262 -47.58 -6.19 10.05
C GLU A 262 -47.42 -5.64 8.63
N ILE A 263 -46.26 -5.06 8.28
CA ILE A 263 -46.02 -4.46 6.96
C ILE A 263 -46.04 -5.52 5.85
N GLN A 264 -45.47 -6.70 6.09
CA GLN A 264 -45.46 -7.78 5.10
C GLN A 264 -46.85 -8.36 4.82
N SER A 265 -47.77 -8.30 5.80
CA SER A 265 -49.17 -8.73 5.64
C SER A 265 -50.01 -7.78 4.79
N ILE A 266 -49.57 -6.53 4.63
CA ILE A 266 -50.21 -5.55 3.74
C ILE A 266 -49.96 -5.98 2.28
N GLU A 267 -51.02 -5.94 1.49
CA GLU A 267 -50.95 -6.22 0.06
C GLU A 267 -49.89 -5.34 -0.62
N LYS A 268 -49.14 -5.94 -1.55
CA LYS A 268 -47.95 -5.36 -2.20
C LYS A 268 -48.17 -3.99 -2.83
N THR A 269 -49.39 -3.57 -3.14
CA THR A 269 -49.64 -2.28 -3.77
C THR A 269 -49.90 -1.16 -2.75
N PHE A 270 -50.09 -1.53 -1.48
CA PHE A 270 -50.58 -0.65 -0.42
C PHE A 270 -49.60 -0.55 0.77
N ARG A 271 -48.37 -1.04 0.63
CA ARG A 271 -47.40 -0.96 1.72
C ARG A 271 -46.98 0.50 1.95
N PRO A 272 -46.86 0.93 3.21
CA PRO A 272 -46.59 2.32 3.55
C PRO A 272 -45.17 2.73 3.15
N ASP A 273 -44.96 4.03 2.97
CA ASP A 273 -43.63 4.59 2.67
C ASP A 273 -42.66 4.38 3.85
N PRO A 274 -41.37 4.09 3.61
CA PRO A 274 -40.38 3.84 4.65
C PRO A 274 -40.25 4.97 5.69
N GLU A 275 -40.45 6.23 5.28
CA GLU A 275 -40.41 7.40 6.17
C GLU A 275 -41.51 7.39 7.25
N THR A 276 -42.56 6.59 7.08
CA THR A 276 -43.66 6.49 8.05
C THR A 276 -43.37 5.57 9.22
N TYR A 277 -42.41 4.65 9.08
CA TYR A 277 -42.11 3.63 10.09
C TYR A 277 -40.61 3.47 10.40
N LEU A 278 -39.72 4.14 9.66
CA LEU A 278 -38.28 4.16 9.95
C LEU A 278 -37.84 5.55 10.42
N PRO A 279 -36.92 5.64 11.41
CA PRO A 279 -36.28 6.90 11.77
C PRO A 279 -35.52 7.51 10.58
N LYS A 280 -35.58 8.84 10.44
CA LYS A 280 -34.87 9.57 9.38
C LYS A 280 -33.37 9.27 9.37
N ASP A 281 -32.73 9.26 10.53
CA ASP A 281 -31.29 8.98 10.66
C ASP A 281 -30.92 7.58 10.12
N TYR A 282 -31.81 6.60 10.24
CA TYR A 282 -31.60 5.26 9.68
C TYR A 282 -31.68 5.27 8.15
N ILE A 283 -32.66 5.99 7.59
CA ILE A 283 -32.83 6.15 6.14
C ILE A 283 -31.60 6.87 5.54
N ASP A 284 -31.20 7.97 6.15
CA ASP A 284 -30.04 8.76 5.71
C ASP A 284 -28.73 7.94 5.83
N SER A 285 -28.56 7.18 6.92
CA SER A 285 -27.42 6.27 7.08
C SER A 285 -27.44 5.11 6.06
N HIS A 286 -28.61 4.54 5.77
CA HIS A 286 -28.76 3.50 4.75
C HIS A 286 -28.37 4.05 3.38
N ALA A 287 -28.92 5.20 2.99
CA ALA A 287 -28.60 5.86 1.71
C ALA A 287 -27.09 6.15 1.58
N LYS A 288 -26.45 6.61 2.67
CA LYS A 288 -25.01 6.85 2.73
C LYS A 288 -24.16 5.62 2.39
N SER A 289 -24.63 4.42 2.75
CA SER A 289 -23.97 3.15 2.41
C SER A 289 -23.84 2.91 0.91
N PHE A 290 -24.66 3.58 0.10
CA PHE A 290 -24.70 3.47 -1.35
C PHE A 290 -24.05 4.65 -2.07
N GLU A 291 -23.48 5.64 -1.35
CA GLU A 291 -22.78 6.79 -1.96
C GLU A 291 -21.64 6.35 -2.89
N ASN A 292 -20.92 5.28 -2.52
CA ASN A 292 -19.83 4.71 -3.32
C ASN A 292 -20.31 3.80 -4.48
N GLY A 293 -21.63 3.74 -4.69
CA GLY A 293 -22.24 2.97 -5.75
C GLY A 293 -23.02 1.75 -5.28
N ALA A 294 -23.85 1.27 -6.20
CA ALA A 294 -24.67 0.09 -6.03
C ALA A 294 -24.35 -0.94 -7.09
N SER A 295 -24.57 -2.19 -6.75
CA SER A 295 -24.27 -3.31 -7.63
C SER A 295 -25.45 -4.27 -7.67
N ARG A 296 -25.59 -4.92 -8.80
CA ARG A 296 -26.51 -6.02 -9.00
C ARG A 296 -25.79 -7.14 -9.72
N ILE A 297 -26.04 -8.36 -9.29
CA ILE A 297 -25.50 -9.55 -9.95
C ILE A 297 -26.69 -10.32 -10.49
N VAL A 298 -26.69 -10.59 -11.79
CA VAL A 298 -27.73 -11.35 -12.49
C VAL A 298 -27.09 -12.39 -13.39
N THR A 299 -27.86 -13.38 -13.81
CA THR A 299 -27.46 -14.30 -14.88
C THR A 299 -27.34 -13.54 -16.20
N ARG A 300 -26.36 -13.89 -17.05
CA ARG A 300 -26.15 -13.23 -18.34
C ARG A 300 -27.36 -13.32 -19.25
N LYS A 301 -28.05 -14.46 -19.29
CA LYS A 301 -29.31 -14.58 -20.02
C LYS A 301 -30.35 -13.53 -19.58
N SER A 302 -30.54 -13.35 -18.28
CA SER A 302 -31.46 -12.33 -17.75
C SER A 302 -31.02 -10.90 -18.12
N PHE A 303 -29.71 -10.65 -18.21
CA PHE A 303 -29.20 -9.36 -18.65
C PHE A 303 -29.44 -9.13 -20.15
N GLU A 304 -29.32 -10.16 -20.98
CA GLU A 304 -29.61 -10.08 -22.42
C GLU A 304 -31.12 -9.92 -22.69
N ASP A 305 -31.97 -10.61 -21.93
CA ASP A 305 -33.43 -10.57 -22.07
C ASP A 305 -34.06 -9.24 -21.59
N TYR A 306 -33.56 -8.69 -20.47
CA TYR A 306 -34.19 -7.56 -19.79
C TYR A 306 -33.28 -6.33 -19.62
N GLY A 307 -32.01 -6.42 -19.99
CA GLY A 307 -31.02 -5.36 -19.75
C GLY A 307 -30.78 -5.11 -18.26
N ILE A 308 -30.62 -3.83 -17.91
CA ILE A 308 -30.35 -3.39 -16.53
C ILE A 308 -31.59 -3.31 -15.64
N GLY A 309 -32.80 -3.44 -16.19
CA GLY A 309 -34.02 -3.21 -15.43
C GLY A 309 -35.26 -3.90 -16.00
N LYS A 310 -36.05 -4.49 -15.13
CA LYS A 310 -37.32 -5.17 -15.45
C LYS A 310 -38.38 -4.21 -16.01
N PRO A 311 -39.41 -4.75 -16.70
CA PRO A 311 -40.42 -3.94 -17.38
C PRO A 311 -41.52 -3.46 -16.41
N ASP A 312 -41.16 -2.61 -15.45
CA ASP A 312 -42.08 -1.93 -14.55
C ASP A 312 -41.93 -0.39 -14.65
N PRO A 313 -42.90 0.41 -14.15
CA PRO A 313 -42.78 1.87 -14.14
C PRO A 313 -41.50 2.32 -13.41
N GLY A 314 -40.58 2.97 -14.11
CA GLY A 314 -39.26 3.36 -13.59
C GLY A 314 -38.16 2.30 -13.67
N ARG A 315 -38.47 1.09 -14.20
CA ARG A 315 -37.55 -0.05 -14.33
C ARG A 315 -36.76 -0.31 -13.05
N THR A 316 -37.48 -0.55 -11.95
CA THR A 316 -36.91 -0.60 -10.60
C THR A 316 -36.19 -1.90 -10.34
N GLU A 317 -35.01 -1.81 -9.72
CA GLU A 317 -34.21 -3.00 -9.42
C GLU A 317 -33.59 -2.97 -8.05
N PHE A 318 -33.60 -4.15 -7.42
CA PHE A 318 -32.95 -4.38 -6.14
C PHE A 318 -31.44 -4.50 -6.34
N VAL A 319 -30.71 -3.77 -5.51
CA VAL A 319 -29.26 -3.62 -5.58
C VAL A 319 -28.66 -3.74 -4.18
N LEU A 320 -27.44 -4.26 -4.12
CA LEU A 320 -26.61 -4.28 -2.93
C LEU A 320 -25.50 -3.23 -3.04
N THR A 321 -24.82 -2.93 -1.94
CA THR A 321 -23.71 -1.96 -1.97
C THR A 321 -22.56 -2.48 -2.85
N ARG A 322 -21.85 -1.57 -3.53
CA ARG A 322 -20.67 -1.93 -4.33
C ARG A 322 -19.63 -2.71 -3.52
N GLU A 323 -19.40 -2.27 -2.28
CA GLU A 323 -18.45 -2.90 -1.36
C GLU A 323 -18.84 -4.37 -1.07
N ARG A 324 -20.13 -4.63 -0.82
CA ARG A 324 -20.61 -5.98 -0.55
C ARG A 324 -20.53 -6.90 -1.77
N ALA A 325 -20.81 -6.36 -2.97
CA ALA A 325 -20.66 -7.12 -4.21
C ALA A 325 -19.21 -7.55 -4.42
N GLY A 326 -18.27 -6.61 -4.24
CA GLY A 326 -16.84 -6.88 -4.34
C GLY A 326 -16.36 -7.92 -3.30
N GLN A 327 -16.83 -7.81 -2.05
CA GLN A 327 -16.55 -8.83 -1.03
C GLN A 327 -17.08 -10.20 -1.41
N MET A 328 -18.31 -10.28 -1.93
CA MET A 328 -18.92 -11.55 -2.33
C MET A 328 -18.11 -12.25 -3.43
N ILE A 329 -17.66 -11.49 -4.42
CA ILE A 329 -16.82 -11.98 -5.53
C ILE A 329 -15.42 -12.38 -5.02
N SER A 330 -14.85 -11.63 -4.10
CA SER A 330 -13.55 -11.96 -3.51
C SER A 330 -13.61 -13.22 -2.64
N GLU A 331 -14.64 -13.33 -1.79
CA GLU A 331 -14.89 -14.48 -0.91
C GLU A 331 -15.17 -15.76 -1.71
N SER A 332 -15.78 -15.65 -2.89
CA SER A 332 -16.07 -16.80 -3.75
C SER A 332 -14.86 -17.33 -4.51
N LYS A 333 -13.73 -16.60 -4.54
CA LYS A 333 -12.50 -16.99 -5.26
C LYS A 333 -12.74 -17.28 -6.75
N GLY A 334 -13.71 -16.60 -7.36
CA GLY A 334 -14.09 -16.83 -8.77
C GLY A 334 -15.05 -18.00 -8.99
N ASP A 335 -15.49 -18.69 -7.93
CA ASP A 335 -16.55 -19.69 -8.02
C ASP A 335 -17.91 -19.01 -8.13
N VAL A 336 -18.48 -18.99 -9.33
CA VAL A 336 -19.79 -18.41 -9.61
C VAL A 336 -20.92 -19.14 -8.87
N GLY A 337 -20.73 -20.41 -8.51
CA GLY A 337 -21.68 -21.18 -7.73
C GLY A 337 -21.81 -20.64 -6.31
N VAL A 338 -20.69 -20.33 -5.65
CA VAL A 338 -20.71 -19.71 -4.31
C VAL A 338 -21.39 -18.33 -4.32
N ILE A 339 -21.23 -17.57 -5.40
CA ILE A 339 -21.93 -16.28 -5.59
C ILE A 339 -23.44 -16.53 -5.73
N ALA A 340 -23.85 -17.47 -6.58
CA ALA A 340 -25.26 -17.81 -6.77
C ALA A 340 -25.93 -18.32 -5.50
N ASP A 341 -25.27 -19.16 -4.71
CA ASP A 341 -25.81 -19.65 -3.44
C ASP A 341 -26.09 -18.49 -2.46
N LYS A 342 -25.18 -17.52 -2.39
CA LYS A 342 -25.36 -16.32 -1.57
C LYS A 342 -26.48 -15.41 -2.06
N LEU A 343 -26.72 -15.38 -3.37
CA LEU A 343 -27.78 -14.59 -4.00
C LEU A 343 -29.11 -15.36 -4.12
N GLY A 344 -29.15 -16.64 -3.70
CA GLY A 344 -30.31 -17.50 -3.86
C GLY A 344 -30.65 -17.86 -5.31
N ILE A 345 -29.68 -17.77 -6.22
CA ILE A 345 -29.84 -18.16 -7.63
C ILE A 345 -29.66 -19.69 -7.69
N PRO A 346 -30.64 -20.46 -8.24
CA PRO A 346 -30.50 -21.91 -8.35
C PRO A 346 -29.29 -22.29 -9.21
N GLN A 347 -28.41 -23.14 -8.69
CA GLN A 347 -27.19 -23.61 -9.39
C GLN A 347 -27.46 -24.20 -10.79
N GLU A 348 -28.65 -24.77 -11.00
CA GLU A 348 -29.04 -25.31 -12.30
C GLU A 348 -29.12 -24.24 -13.40
N GLN A 349 -29.43 -22.99 -13.02
CA GLN A 349 -29.46 -21.86 -13.95
C GLN A 349 -28.05 -21.43 -14.39
N LEU A 350 -27.01 -21.78 -13.64
CA LEU A 350 -25.62 -21.44 -13.97
C LEU A 350 -24.91 -22.48 -14.84
N LYS A 351 -25.45 -23.69 -15.01
CA LYS A 351 -24.75 -24.77 -15.76
C LYS A 351 -24.42 -24.40 -17.20
N ASN A 352 -25.19 -23.49 -17.82
CA ASN A 352 -24.99 -23.00 -19.19
C ASN A 352 -24.99 -21.47 -19.28
N ASP A 353 -24.78 -20.76 -18.16
CA ASP A 353 -24.89 -19.31 -18.10
C ASP A 353 -23.77 -18.71 -17.24
N SER A 354 -23.46 -17.43 -17.43
CA SER A 354 -22.51 -16.69 -16.59
C SER A 354 -23.24 -15.71 -15.68
N LEU A 355 -22.51 -15.07 -14.77
CA LEU A 355 -23.01 -13.98 -13.96
C LEU A 355 -22.49 -12.64 -14.50
N VAL A 356 -23.36 -11.65 -14.53
CA VAL A 356 -23.05 -10.28 -14.91
C VAL A 356 -23.14 -9.40 -13.68
N LEU A 357 -22.04 -8.71 -13.38
CA LEU A 357 -22.00 -7.63 -12.40
C LEU A 357 -22.37 -6.33 -13.10
N ILE A 358 -23.48 -5.75 -12.69
CA ILE A 358 -23.91 -4.41 -13.09
C ILE A 358 -23.56 -3.47 -11.95
N GLU A 359 -22.75 -2.46 -12.22
CA GLU A 359 -22.39 -1.42 -11.26
C GLU A 359 -23.06 -0.11 -11.66
N PHE A 360 -23.90 0.41 -10.79
CA PHE A 360 -24.58 1.68 -10.93
C PHE A 360 -23.78 2.78 -10.26
N LYS A 361 -23.61 3.89 -10.98
CA LYS A 361 -22.95 5.10 -10.49
C LYS A 361 -24.03 6.05 -9.98
N PRO A 362 -24.08 6.36 -8.67
CA PRO A 362 -25.06 7.27 -8.13
C PRO A 362 -24.90 8.65 -8.74
N THR A 363 -26.02 9.24 -9.16
CA THR A 363 -26.10 10.63 -9.65
C THR A 363 -27.26 11.33 -8.96
N GLU A 364 -27.42 12.65 -9.16
CA GLU A 364 -28.59 13.38 -8.66
C GLU A 364 -29.91 12.80 -9.19
N LEU A 365 -29.89 12.25 -10.42
CA LEU A 365 -31.07 11.65 -11.07
C LEU A 365 -31.28 10.19 -10.67
N TYR A 366 -30.19 9.47 -10.39
CA TYR A 366 -30.19 8.02 -10.17
C TYR A 366 -29.41 7.68 -8.90
N SER A 367 -30.07 7.82 -7.74
CA SER A 367 -29.52 7.39 -6.45
C SER A 367 -30.28 6.18 -5.92
N PRO A 368 -29.59 5.19 -5.33
CA PRO A 368 -30.24 4.09 -4.63
C PRO A 368 -31.11 4.60 -3.48
N LYS A 369 -32.32 4.05 -3.35
CA LYS A 369 -33.31 4.45 -2.34
C LYS A 369 -33.78 3.25 -1.50
N MET A 370 -34.31 3.54 -0.33
CA MET A 370 -34.94 2.55 0.52
C MET A 370 -36.11 1.89 -0.23
N PRO A 371 -36.19 0.55 -0.28
CA PRO A 371 -37.32 -0.13 -0.91
C PRO A 371 -38.60 0.06 -0.08
N THR A 372 -39.71 0.28 -0.78
CA THR A 372 -41.06 0.37 -0.19
C THR A 372 -41.71 -1.00 -0.04
N GLY A 373 -41.25 -2.00 -0.82
CA GLY A 373 -41.88 -3.30 -0.94
C GLY A 373 -43.00 -3.33 -1.98
N ASN A 374 -43.31 -2.19 -2.63
CA ASN A 374 -44.28 -2.09 -3.71
C ASN A 374 -43.64 -2.37 -5.09
N GLU A 375 -42.32 -2.49 -5.16
CA GLU A 375 -41.55 -2.67 -6.41
C GLU A 375 -41.79 -4.05 -7.03
N TRP A 376 -41.69 -4.17 -8.36
CA TRP A 376 -41.98 -5.43 -9.06
C TRP A 376 -41.16 -6.61 -8.53
N GLY A 377 -39.89 -6.38 -8.19
CA GLY A 377 -39.00 -7.40 -7.63
C GLY A 377 -39.31 -7.86 -6.19
N ALA A 378 -40.14 -7.14 -5.42
CA ALA A 378 -40.43 -7.48 -4.04
C ALA A 378 -41.24 -8.79 -3.96
N ASN A 379 -40.71 -9.78 -3.25
CA ASN A 379 -41.29 -11.12 -3.09
C ASN A 379 -41.60 -11.41 -1.60
N LYS A 380 -41.96 -12.66 -1.27
CA LYS A 380 -42.28 -13.06 0.12
C LYS A 380 -41.09 -12.99 1.10
N GLN A 381 -39.87 -12.88 0.59
CA GLN A 381 -38.63 -12.78 1.36
C GLN A 381 -38.16 -11.33 1.55
N TRP A 382 -38.83 -10.36 0.91
CA TRP A 382 -38.53 -8.94 1.10
C TRP A 382 -38.77 -8.52 2.55
N ILE A 383 -37.80 -7.79 3.13
CA ILE A 383 -37.87 -7.30 4.51
C ILE A 383 -37.95 -5.77 4.48
N PRO A 384 -38.92 -5.14 5.18
CA PRO A 384 -38.99 -3.69 5.31
C PRO A 384 -37.73 -3.12 5.96
N GLY A 385 -37.29 -1.96 5.48
CA GLY A 385 -36.06 -1.28 5.94
C GLY A 385 -34.77 -1.66 5.23
N GLY A 386 -34.87 -2.20 4.02
CA GLY A 386 -33.76 -2.27 3.06
C GLY A 386 -32.69 -3.28 3.44
N LYS A 387 -33.12 -4.49 3.83
CA LYS A 387 -32.22 -5.56 4.24
C LYS A 387 -32.56 -6.90 3.63
N LEU A 388 -31.51 -7.66 3.33
CA LEU A 388 -31.61 -9.08 3.02
C LEU A 388 -31.69 -9.92 4.31
N PRO A 389 -32.21 -11.17 4.23
CA PRO A 389 -32.31 -12.07 5.39
C PRO A 389 -30.98 -12.31 6.13
N GLN A 390 -29.84 -12.24 5.44
CA GLN A 390 -28.51 -12.37 6.07
C GLN A 390 -28.01 -11.06 6.72
N GLY A 391 -28.78 -9.98 6.67
CA GLY A 391 -28.50 -8.68 7.31
C GLY A 391 -27.82 -7.64 6.43
N ASP A 392 -27.46 -8.02 5.19
CA ASP A 392 -26.87 -7.16 4.16
C ASP A 392 -27.86 -6.09 3.70
N PHE A 393 -27.35 -4.93 3.29
CA PHE A 393 -28.18 -3.84 2.80
C PHE A 393 -28.66 -4.05 1.37
N GLU A 394 -29.92 -3.70 1.18
CA GLU A 394 -30.63 -3.73 -0.09
C GLU A 394 -31.27 -2.36 -0.33
N ALA A 395 -31.12 -1.86 -1.55
CA ALA A 395 -31.77 -0.64 -2.02
C ALA A 395 -32.46 -0.92 -3.35
N ILE A 396 -33.24 0.06 -3.81
CA ILE A 396 -33.78 0.07 -5.17
C ILE A 396 -33.13 1.17 -5.99
N VAL A 397 -32.90 0.91 -7.27
CA VAL A 397 -32.51 1.93 -8.24
C VAL A 397 -33.50 1.94 -9.40
N LYS A 398 -33.87 3.15 -9.86
CA LYS A 398 -34.65 3.33 -11.09
C LYS A 398 -33.70 3.37 -12.27
N THR A 399 -33.90 2.51 -13.26
CA THR A 399 -32.97 2.38 -14.39
C THR A 399 -33.48 3.00 -15.69
N GLU A 400 -34.70 3.53 -15.67
CA GLU A 400 -35.28 4.25 -16.81
C GLU A 400 -34.40 5.45 -17.21
N GLY A 401 -34.01 5.52 -18.48
CA GLY A 401 -33.18 6.62 -19.01
C GLY A 401 -31.68 6.54 -18.70
N MET A 402 -31.20 5.48 -18.04
CA MET A 402 -29.77 5.31 -17.77
C MET A 402 -28.96 5.02 -19.04
N VAL A 403 -27.78 5.62 -19.12
CA VAL A 403 -26.83 5.49 -20.23
C VAL A 403 -25.62 4.66 -19.82
N LYS A 404 -25.30 3.63 -20.61
CA LYS A 404 -24.13 2.77 -20.41
C LYS A 404 -22.82 3.58 -20.44
N GLY A 405 -21.88 3.26 -19.56
CA GLY A 405 -20.58 3.93 -19.40
C GLY A 405 -20.65 5.21 -18.56
N ARG A 406 -21.75 5.97 -18.67
CA ARG A 406 -22.01 7.15 -17.85
C ARG A 406 -22.64 6.80 -16.50
N ASP A 407 -23.79 6.13 -16.52
CA ASP A 407 -24.64 5.90 -15.34
C ASP A 407 -24.46 4.47 -14.79
N TYR A 408 -24.05 3.53 -15.62
CA TYR A 408 -23.75 2.16 -15.20
C TYR A 408 -22.67 1.49 -16.06
N THR A 409 -22.10 0.40 -15.56
CA THR A 409 -21.24 -0.53 -16.31
C THR A 409 -21.69 -1.96 -16.06
N ALA A 410 -21.59 -2.83 -17.07
CA ALA A 410 -21.86 -4.26 -16.94
C ALA A 410 -20.61 -5.06 -17.30
N ILE A 411 -20.29 -6.07 -16.49
CA ILE A 411 -19.09 -6.90 -16.64
C ILE A 411 -19.50 -8.37 -16.48
N ASP A 412 -19.12 -9.21 -17.44
CA ASP A 412 -19.23 -10.66 -17.31
C ASP A 412 -18.20 -11.15 -16.29
N LEU A 413 -18.64 -11.80 -15.22
CA LEU A 413 -17.79 -12.25 -14.12
C LEU A 413 -16.93 -13.46 -14.49
N LEU A 414 -17.26 -14.19 -15.54
CA LEU A 414 -16.49 -15.34 -16.02
C LEU A 414 -15.37 -14.89 -16.97
N THR A 415 -15.67 -13.98 -17.90
CA THR A 415 -14.70 -13.54 -18.94
C THR A 415 -13.98 -12.24 -18.59
N GLY A 416 -14.54 -11.42 -17.70
CA GLY A 416 -14.08 -10.06 -17.42
C GLY A 416 -14.43 -9.05 -18.53
N GLU A 417 -15.19 -9.46 -19.55
CA GLU A 417 -15.58 -8.62 -20.67
C GLU A 417 -16.61 -7.56 -20.24
N LYS A 418 -16.45 -6.34 -20.75
CA LYS A 418 -17.45 -5.28 -20.56
C LYS A 418 -18.58 -5.46 -21.55
N LEU A 419 -19.76 -5.85 -21.05
CA LEU A 419 -20.96 -6.11 -21.84
C LEU A 419 -21.67 -4.84 -22.25
#